data_AF-A0AAU4PQL3-F1
#
_entry.id   AF-A0AAU4PQL3-F1
#
_cell.length_a   1.000
_cell.length_b   1.000
_cell.length_c   1.000
_cell.angle_alpha   90.00
_cell.angle_beta   90.00
_cell.angle_gamma   90.00
#
_symmetry.space_group_name_H-M   'P 1'
#
loop_
_entity.id
_entity.type
_entity.pdbx_description
1 polymer ?
#
loop_
_entity_poly.entity_id
_entity_poly.type
_entity_poly.pdbx_seq_one_letter_code
_entity_poly.pdbx_strand_id
1 'polypeptide(L)'
;MTPVPALQVTSLTTTAIKGLGVVRRDEVELTRTGVAGDRAFLMVDAEGNLLSMTRTGAWAEYSAHYAAESGILTVTCPDGTAVTGEVRLGDALEVDFFRHHKVPGRVVDGPWAELFSDRVGQPVRLVHPDADNGGVDLRPVTLLGDASVDELARRSDLDAVDKRRFRMTIGFSGGAPHAEDGWEGRTVRVGGAELRVEGPVKRCGAVNRDPVDGSGGVRALSLIKGYRGLGQSTLGRGVLFGVYADVVTPGRIAVGDTLELAAAPAALSH
;
A
#
# COMPACT_ATOMS: atom_id res chain seq x y z
N MET A 1 15.15 -20.91 -27.40
CA MET A 1 14.83 -19.79 -26.48
C MET A 1 13.61 -20.22 -25.68
N THR A 2 13.75 -20.36 -24.37
CA THR A 2 12.59 -20.56 -23.49
C THR A 2 11.72 -19.32 -23.57
N PRO A 3 10.40 -19.41 -23.78
CA PRO A 3 9.54 -18.24 -23.81
C PRO A 3 9.70 -17.47 -22.49
N VAL A 4 9.86 -16.15 -22.56
CA VAL A 4 9.78 -15.33 -21.35
C VAL A 4 8.34 -15.46 -20.86
N PRO A 5 8.11 -15.96 -19.63
CA PRO A 5 6.75 -16.09 -19.13
C PRO A 5 6.07 -14.72 -19.10
N ALA A 6 4.82 -14.69 -19.56
CA ALA A 6 4.02 -13.48 -19.54
C ALA A 6 3.91 -12.92 -18.11
N LEU A 7 3.87 -11.59 -17.98
CA LEU A 7 3.65 -10.96 -16.69
C LEU A 7 2.20 -11.14 -16.28
N GLN A 8 1.93 -11.56 -15.03
CA GLN A 8 0.57 -11.83 -14.56
C GLN A 8 0.35 -11.35 -13.13
N VAL A 9 -0.83 -10.83 -12.82
CA VAL A 9 -1.22 -10.43 -11.46
C VAL A 9 -1.31 -11.67 -10.58
N THR A 10 -0.57 -11.71 -9.46
CA THR A 10 -0.61 -12.82 -8.49
C THR A 10 -1.29 -12.46 -7.18
N SER A 11 -1.36 -11.17 -6.87
CA SER A 11 -2.03 -10.68 -5.67
C SER A 11 -2.48 -9.25 -5.84
N LEU A 12 -3.68 -8.97 -5.35
CA LEU A 12 -4.18 -7.63 -5.12
C LEU A 12 -4.35 -7.45 -3.61
N THR A 13 -3.85 -6.34 -3.04
CA THR A 13 -4.03 -6.08 -1.61
C THR A 13 -4.49 -4.66 -1.33
N THR A 14 -5.35 -4.54 -0.32
CA THR A 14 -6.00 -3.29 0.10
C THR A 14 -6.08 -3.23 1.62
N THR A 15 -6.27 -2.06 2.19
CA THR A 15 -6.64 -1.89 3.59
C THR A 15 -7.47 -0.63 3.75
N ALA A 16 -8.65 -0.70 4.35
CA ALA A 16 -9.51 0.49 4.45
C ALA A 16 -8.90 1.57 5.36
N ILE A 17 -8.18 1.17 6.41
CA ILE A 17 -7.60 2.08 7.40
C ILE A 17 -6.06 2.03 7.27
N LYS A 18 -5.44 3.19 7.06
CA LYS A 18 -3.98 3.29 6.94
C LYS A 18 -3.29 2.76 8.19
N GLY A 19 -2.33 1.87 7.99
CA GLY A 19 -1.50 1.28 9.06
C GLY A 19 -1.97 -0.09 9.55
N LEU A 20 -3.20 -0.50 9.24
CA LEU A 20 -3.69 -1.85 9.55
C LEU A 20 -3.10 -2.91 8.61
N GLY A 21 -3.33 -4.18 8.92
CA GLY A 21 -3.04 -5.32 8.05
C GLY A 21 -3.68 -5.15 6.66
N VAL A 22 -2.97 -5.62 5.62
CA VAL A 22 -3.49 -5.64 4.25
C VAL A 22 -4.30 -6.92 4.02
N VAL A 23 -5.42 -6.77 3.31
CA VAL A 23 -6.35 -7.83 2.96
C VAL A 23 -6.17 -8.17 1.49
N ARG A 24 -6.06 -9.48 1.19
CA ARG A 24 -6.03 -9.99 -0.18
C ARG A 24 -7.40 -9.81 -0.84
N ARG A 25 -7.38 -9.41 -2.10
CA ARG A 25 -8.57 -9.33 -2.96
C ARG A 25 -8.34 -10.19 -4.20
N ASP A 26 -9.41 -10.79 -4.70
CA ASP A 26 -9.38 -11.50 -5.98
C ASP A 26 -9.60 -10.54 -7.15
N GLU A 27 -10.34 -9.46 -6.91
CA GLU A 27 -10.57 -8.35 -7.83
C GLU A 27 -10.66 -7.01 -7.11
N VAL A 28 -10.35 -5.94 -7.81
CA VAL A 28 -10.51 -4.55 -7.33
C VAL A 28 -10.94 -3.63 -8.47
N GLU A 29 -11.66 -2.57 -8.13
CA GLU A 29 -11.93 -1.46 -9.03
C GLU A 29 -10.86 -0.37 -8.84
N LEU A 30 -10.11 -0.06 -9.89
CA LEU A 30 -9.19 1.07 -9.90
C LEU A 30 -9.91 2.32 -10.37
N THR A 31 -9.97 3.32 -9.50
CA THR A 31 -10.37 4.69 -9.81
C THR A 31 -9.13 5.53 -10.14
N ARG A 32 -9.31 6.81 -10.50
CA ARG A 32 -8.18 7.73 -10.71
C ARG A 32 -7.31 7.91 -9.47
N THR A 33 -7.87 7.71 -8.28
CA THR A 33 -7.20 7.92 -6.98
C THR A 33 -6.70 6.62 -6.34
N GLY A 34 -6.88 5.48 -7.01
CA GLY A 34 -6.38 4.18 -6.54
C GLY A 34 -7.48 3.14 -6.46
N VAL A 35 -7.30 2.12 -5.62
CA VAL A 35 -8.35 1.12 -5.43
C VAL A 35 -9.50 1.72 -4.61
N ALA A 36 -10.74 1.56 -5.06
CA ALA A 36 -11.91 2.04 -4.33
C ALA A 36 -11.90 1.55 -2.86
N GLY A 37 -12.02 2.49 -1.92
CA GLY A 37 -12.03 2.21 -0.47
C GLY A 37 -10.66 1.89 0.15
N ASP A 38 -9.58 1.83 -0.61
CA ASP A 38 -8.23 1.62 -0.07
C ASP A 38 -7.69 2.87 0.62
N ARG A 39 -7.22 2.72 1.86
CA ARG A 39 -6.70 3.79 2.71
C ARG A 39 -7.66 4.99 2.80
N ALA A 40 -8.96 4.70 2.80
CA ALA A 40 -10.05 5.67 2.96
C ALA A 40 -10.08 6.31 4.35
N PHE A 41 -9.40 5.71 5.33
CA PHE A 41 -9.33 6.25 6.69
C PHE A 41 -7.90 6.37 7.20
N LEU A 42 -7.70 7.33 8.09
CA LEU A 42 -6.47 7.63 8.82
C LEU A 42 -6.70 7.51 10.32
N MET A 43 -5.67 7.11 11.06
CA MET A 43 -5.65 7.20 12.52
C MET A 43 -4.75 8.34 12.96
N VAL A 44 -5.20 9.13 13.92
CA VAL A 44 -4.44 10.26 14.47
C VAL A 44 -4.49 10.28 16.00
N ASP A 45 -3.52 10.94 16.62
CA ASP A 45 -3.54 11.21 18.06
C ASP A 45 -4.50 12.37 18.42
N ALA A 46 -4.52 12.73 19.71
CA ALA A 46 -5.33 13.85 20.22
C ALA A 46 -4.97 15.19 19.57
N GLU A 47 -3.71 15.35 19.14
CA GLU A 47 -3.20 16.56 18.49
C GLU A 47 -3.40 16.56 16.97
N GLY A 48 -3.88 15.45 16.38
CA GLY A 48 -4.14 15.33 14.95
C GLY A 48 -2.92 14.89 14.13
N ASN A 49 -1.88 14.39 14.78
CA ASN A 49 -0.73 13.81 14.08
C ASN A 49 -1.04 12.40 13.61
N LEU A 50 -0.63 12.09 12.38
CA LEU A 50 -0.81 10.77 11.81
C LEU A 50 -0.08 9.69 12.64
N LEU A 51 -0.85 8.68 13.04
CA LEU A 51 -0.33 7.49 13.68
C LEU A 51 0.11 6.47 12.62
N SER A 52 1.39 6.09 12.69
CA SER A 52 2.03 5.22 11.70
C SER A 52 2.48 3.89 12.31
N MET A 53 2.31 2.82 11.53
CA MET A 53 2.80 1.48 11.87
C MET A 53 4.31 1.41 12.14
N THR A 54 5.09 2.40 11.68
CA THR A 54 6.54 2.44 11.90
C THR A 54 6.93 2.40 13.38
N ARG A 55 6.16 3.08 14.24
CA ARG A 55 6.51 3.24 15.66
C ARG A 55 6.01 2.09 16.53
N THR A 56 4.74 1.73 16.42
CA THR A 56 4.11 0.77 17.33
C THR A 56 3.97 -0.62 16.73
N GLY A 57 3.72 -0.74 15.41
CA GLY A 57 3.30 -2.01 14.79
C GLY A 57 1.95 -2.54 15.29
N ALA A 58 1.39 -1.96 16.36
CA ALA A 58 0.35 -2.54 17.23
C ALA A 58 -1.00 -2.83 16.55
N TRP A 59 -1.20 -2.30 15.34
CA TRP A 59 -2.42 -2.49 14.57
C TRP A 59 -2.27 -3.37 13.34
N ALA A 60 -1.08 -3.96 13.11
CA ALA A 60 -0.86 -4.86 11.97
C ALA A 60 -1.75 -6.11 12.03
N GLU A 61 -2.12 -6.56 13.24
CA GLU A 61 -3.02 -7.68 13.50
C GLU A 61 -4.49 -7.41 13.15
N TYR A 62 -4.87 -6.13 13.06
CA TYR A 62 -6.22 -5.72 12.73
C TYR A 62 -6.34 -5.61 11.22
N SER A 63 -7.54 -5.89 10.71
CA SER A 63 -7.88 -5.62 9.31
C SER A 63 -9.19 -4.86 9.22
N ALA A 64 -9.41 -4.16 8.10
CA ALA A 64 -10.62 -3.40 7.90
C ALA A 64 -11.15 -3.52 6.48
N HIS A 65 -12.47 -3.58 6.39
CA HIS A 65 -13.23 -3.49 5.15
C HIS A 65 -14.23 -2.35 5.23
N TYR A 66 -14.27 -1.53 4.20
CA TYR A 66 -15.22 -0.43 4.06
C TYR A 66 -16.06 -0.66 2.82
N ALA A 67 -17.37 -0.79 3.02
CA ALA A 67 -18.36 -0.84 1.97
C ALA A 67 -18.87 0.58 1.71
N ALA A 68 -18.23 1.30 0.79
CA ALA A 68 -18.52 2.71 0.53
C ALA A 68 -19.99 2.98 0.15
N GLU A 69 -20.62 2.06 -0.59
CA GLU A 69 -22.02 2.20 -1.02
C GLU A 69 -23.01 2.23 0.16
N SER A 70 -22.75 1.44 1.20
CA SER A 70 -23.59 1.37 2.40
C SER A 70 -23.06 2.22 3.56
N GLY A 71 -21.87 2.81 3.40
CA GLY A 71 -21.19 3.55 4.46
C GLY A 71 -20.77 2.67 5.65
N ILE A 72 -20.72 1.34 5.49
CA ILE A 72 -20.41 0.42 6.61
C ILE A 72 -18.91 0.15 6.67
N LEU A 73 -18.31 0.40 7.83
CA LEU A 73 -16.94 0.02 8.16
C LEU A 73 -16.95 -1.16 9.13
N THR A 74 -16.16 -2.18 8.83
CA THR A 74 -15.93 -3.33 9.70
C THR A 74 -14.44 -3.44 9.99
N VAL A 75 -14.08 -3.46 11.27
CA VAL A 75 -12.72 -3.75 11.74
C VAL A 75 -12.72 -5.13 12.38
N THR A 76 -11.89 -6.03 11.85
CA THR A 76 -11.66 -7.36 12.43
C THR A 76 -10.47 -7.30 13.39
N CYS A 77 -10.71 -7.73 14.62
CA CYS A 77 -9.75 -7.80 15.72
C CYS A 77 -8.87 -9.06 15.63
N PRO A 78 -7.75 -9.11 16.38
CA PRO A 78 -6.84 -10.26 16.37
C PRO A 78 -7.48 -11.58 16.84
N ASP A 79 -8.47 -11.49 17.73
CA ASP A 79 -9.23 -12.63 18.24
C ASP A 79 -10.33 -13.12 17.28
N GLY A 80 -10.44 -12.52 16.10
CA GLY A 80 -11.45 -12.82 15.09
C GLY A 80 -12.79 -12.14 15.31
N THR A 81 -12.99 -11.39 16.40
CA THR A 81 -14.19 -10.57 16.59
C THR A 81 -14.19 -9.41 15.60
N ALA A 82 -15.38 -8.84 15.34
CA ALA A 82 -15.53 -7.76 14.39
C ALA A 82 -16.34 -6.60 15.00
N VAL A 83 -15.81 -5.39 14.89
CA VAL A 83 -16.48 -4.15 15.27
C VAL A 83 -17.00 -3.48 14.00
N THR A 84 -18.32 -3.43 13.87
CA THR A 84 -19.01 -2.93 12.67
C THR A 84 -19.90 -1.75 13.03
N GLY A 85 -19.97 -0.78 12.12
CA GLY A 85 -20.81 0.40 12.28
C GLY A 85 -20.94 1.20 10.99
N GLU A 86 -21.93 2.09 10.98
CA GLU A 86 -22.10 3.11 9.94
C GLU A 86 -21.10 4.24 10.18
N VAL A 87 -20.40 4.65 9.12
CA VAL A 87 -19.46 5.77 9.14
C VAL A 87 -20.25 7.07 9.17
N ARG A 88 -20.15 7.80 10.29
CA ARG A 88 -20.74 9.12 10.46
C ARG A 88 -19.62 10.15 10.58
N LEU A 89 -19.69 11.18 9.76
CA LEU A 89 -18.67 12.22 9.71
C LEU A 89 -19.02 13.34 10.70
N GLY A 90 -18.18 13.50 11.70
CA GLY A 90 -18.26 14.56 12.69
C GLY A 90 -17.46 15.79 12.29
N ASP A 91 -16.75 16.36 13.27
CA ASP A 91 -16.03 17.62 13.14
C ASP A 91 -14.89 17.56 12.10
N ALA A 92 -14.65 18.69 11.45
CA ALA A 92 -13.51 18.86 10.56
C ALA A 92 -12.19 18.81 11.34
N LEU A 93 -11.19 18.19 10.73
CA LEU A 93 -9.84 18.06 11.27
C LEU A 93 -8.81 18.15 10.14
N GLU A 94 -7.72 18.88 10.38
CA GLU A 94 -6.54 18.81 9.52
C GLU A 94 -5.53 17.81 10.09
N VAL A 95 -5.32 16.71 9.37
CA VAL A 95 -4.34 15.68 9.76
C VAL A 95 -2.93 16.16 9.43
N ASP A 96 -2.03 16.11 10.40
CA ASP A 96 -0.60 16.34 10.17
C ASP A 96 0.07 15.07 9.63
N PHE A 97 0.36 15.06 8.33
CA PHE A 97 0.99 13.94 7.65
C PHE A 97 2.52 14.06 7.76
N PHE A 98 3.06 13.59 8.87
CA PHE A 98 4.50 13.53 9.16
C PHE A 98 5.23 14.88 9.08
N ARG A 99 4.56 16.00 9.39
CA ARG A 99 5.08 17.38 9.30
C ARG A 99 5.51 17.79 7.89
N HIS A 100 5.07 17.05 6.87
CA HIS A 100 5.37 17.35 5.48
C HIS A 100 4.24 18.10 4.80
N HIS A 101 2.99 17.72 5.09
CA HIS A 101 1.79 18.38 4.58
C HIS A 101 0.59 18.15 5.50
N LYS A 102 -0.48 18.91 5.27
CA LYS A 102 -1.77 18.76 5.96
C LYS A 102 -2.77 18.08 5.04
N VAL A 103 -3.57 17.16 5.58
CA VAL A 103 -4.67 16.50 4.86
C VAL A 103 -5.99 16.88 5.53
N PRO A 104 -6.87 17.63 4.87
CA PRO A 104 -8.19 17.93 5.42
C PRO A 104 -9.06 16.67 5.45
N GLY A 105 -9.87 16.54 6.49
CA GLY A 105 -10.82 15.46 6.63
C GLY A 105 -11.77 15.70 7.78
N ARG A 106 -12.52 14.65 8.13
CA ARG A 106 -13.50 14.68 9.21
C ARG A 106 -13.29 13.52 10.15
N VAL A 107 -13.47 13.78 11.44
CA VAL A 107 -13.49 12.72 12.45
C VAL A 107 -14.62 11.75 12.10
N VAL A 108 -14.34 10.47 12.24
CA VAL A 108 -15.34 9.41 12.09
C VAL A 108 -15.87 9.05 13.47
N ASP A 109 -17.14 9.32 13.68
CA ASP A 109 -17.86 8.90 14.87
C ASP A 109 -18.15 7.40 14.78
N GLY A 110 -18.02 6.70 15.91
CA GLY A 110 -18.30 5.28 15.98
C GLY A 110 -17.39 4.53 16.95
N PRO A 111 -17.52 3.20 17.00
CA PRO A 111 -16.87 2.37 18.02
C PRO A 111 -15.36 2.17 17.81
N TRP A 112 -14.81 2.56 16.65
CA TRP A 112 -13.43 2.21 16.29
C TRP A 112 -12.38 3.07 17.01
N ALA A 113 -12.69 4.32 17.34
CA ALA A 113 -11.75 5.21 18.05
C ALA A 113 -11.40 4.65 19.43
N GLU A 114 -12.40 4.17 20.18
CA GLU A 114 -12.23 3.51 21.47
C GLU A 114 -11.42 2.22 21.32
N LEU A 115 -11.80 1.36 20.36
CA LEU A 115 -11.08 0.12 20.06
C LEU A 115 -9.57 0.35 19.84
N PHE A 116 -9.21 1.35 19.02
CA PHE A 116 -7.81 1.63 18.75
C PHE A 116 -7.11 2.32 19.92
N SER A 117 -7.82 3.17 20.67
CA SER A 117 -7.28 3.83 21.87
C SER A 117 -6.88 2.81 22.94
N ASP A 118 -7.77 1.84 23.21
CA ASP A 118 -7.52 0.76 24.17
C ASP A 118 -6.31 -0.08 23.79
N ARG A 119 -6.15 -0.37 22.49
CA ARG A 119 -5.00 -1.16 21.99
C ARG A 119 -3.66 -0.50 22.27
N VAL A 120 -3.57 0.83 22.22
CA VAL A 120 -2.29 1.55 22.38
C VAL A 120 -2.16 2.34 23.69
N GLY A 121 -3.21 2.36 24.53
CA GLY A 121 -3.20 3.07 25.82
C GLY A 121 -3.09 4.59 25.70
N GLN A 122 -3.51 5.17 24.56
CA GLN A 122 -3.52 6.61 24.32
C GLN A 122 -4.71 6.98 23.43
N PRO A 123 -5.21 8.24 23.48
CA PRO A 123 -6.32 8.64 22.63
C PRO A 123 -6.00 8.52 21.14
N VAL A 124 -6.89 7.87 20.41
CA VAL A 124 -6.86 7.72 18.94
C VAL A 124 -8.17 8.23 18.37
N ARG A 125 -8.09 8.98 17.27
CA ARG A 125 -9.24 9.33 16.44
C ARG A 125 -9.12 8.69 15.08
N LEU A 126 -10.24 8.23 14.55
CA LEU A 126 -10.37 7.79 13.17
C LEU A 126 -10.82 8.99 12.32
N VAL A 127 -10.24 9.16 11.14
CA VAL A 127 -10.50 10.30 10.26
C VAL A 127 -10.75 9.80 8.85
N HIS A 128 -11.79 10.31 8.19
CA HIS A 128 -12.02 10.15 6.76
C HIS A 128 -11.49 11.41 6.07
N PRO A 129 -10.41 11.33 5.26
CA PRO A 129 -9.95 12.46 4.46
C PRO A 129 -11.05 12.94 3.49
N ASP A 130 -11.07 14.24 3.18
CA ASP A 130 -12.07 14.78 2.23
C ASP A 130 -11.81 14.28 0.79
N ALA A 131 -10.55 13.98 0.46
CA ALA A 131 -10.18 13.39 -0.81
C ALA A 131 -10.26 11.86 -0.78
N ASP A 132 -10.81 11.28 -1.85
CA ASP A 132 -10.79 9.83 -2.06
C ASP A 132 -9.37 9.28 -1.95
N ASN A 133 -9.21 8.15 -1.25
CA ASN A 133 -7.93 7.52 -0.99
C ASN A 133 -6.88 8.45 -0.32
N GLY A 134 -7.31 9.49 0.41
CA GLY A 134 -6.43 10.49 1.03
C GLY A 134 -5.40 9.95 2.03
N GLY A 135 -5.44 8.66 2.37
CA GLY A 135 -4.40 7.99 3.17
C GLY A 135 -3.26 7.32 2.39
N VAL A 136 -3.25 7.41 1.05
CA VAL A 136 -2.15 6.95 0.20
C VAL A 136 -0.88 7.79 0.45
N ASP A 137 0.30 7.14 0.39
CA ASP A 137 1.58 7.81 0.73
C ASP A 137 2.07 8.80 -0.32
N LEU A 138 1.94 8.48 -1.62
CA LEU A 138 2.44 9.33 -2.69
C LEU A 138 1.63 9.19 -3.98
N ARG A 139 1.51 7.96 -4.50
CA ARG A 139 0.81 7.66 -5.77
C ARG A 139 -0.18 6.50 -5.58
N PRO A 140 -1.29 6.49 -6.34
CA PRO A 140 -2.47 5.68 -6.06
C PRO A 140 -2.25 4.17 -6.16
N VAL A 141 -1.31 3.73 -7.00
CA VAL A 141 -1.03 2.31 -7.23
C VAL A 141 0.45 2.01 -7.04
N THR A 142 0.74 0.81 -6.55
CA THR A 142 2.10 0.30 -6.37
C THR A 142 2.23 -1.11 -6.93
N LEU A 143 3.34 -1.39 -7.62
CA LEU A 143 3.62 -2.68 -8.26
C LEU A 143 4.94 -3.28 -7.73
N LEU A 144 4.96 -4.60 -7.52
CA LEU A 144 6.15 -5.34 -7.11
C LEU A 144 6.14 -6.74 -7.72
N GLY A 145 7.26 -7.14 -8.33
CA GLY A 145 7.42 -8.48 -8.86
C GLY A 145 7.66 -9.51 -7.75
N ASP A 146 7.04 -10.67 -7.85
CA ASP A 146 7.28 -11.80 -6.95
C ASP A 146 8.77 -12.23 -7.04
N ALA A 147 9.36 -12.22 -8.25
CA ALA A 147 10.79 -12.48 -8.46
C ALA A 147 11.71 -11.50 -7.71
N SER A 148 11.26 -10.25 -7.48
CA SER A 148 12.00 -9.28 -6.66
C SER A 148 12.01 -9.68 -5.18
N VAL A 149 10.90 -10.22 -4.69
CA VAL A 149 10.75 -10.69 -3.31
C VAL A 149 11.57 -11.96 -3.11
N ASP A 150 11.53 -12.89 -4.06
CA ASP A 150 12.32 -14.12 -4.04
C ASP A 150 13.83 -13.82 -4.07
N GLU A 151 14.27 -12.86 -4.90
CA GLU A 151 15.66 -12.44 -4.93
C GLU A 151 16.10 -11.79 -3.62
N LEU A 152 15.22 -11.02 -2.96
CA LEU A 152 15.50 -10.49 -1.62
C LEU A 152 15.68 -11.63 -0.61
N ALA A 153 14.82 -12.65 -0.62
CA ALA A 153 14.95 -13.81 0.26
C ALA A 153 16.28 -14.54 0.01
N ARG A 154 16.58 -14.84 -1.25
CA ARG A 154 17.81 -15.52 -1.68
C ARG A 154 19.07 -14.75 -1.31
N ARG A 155 19.11 -13.43 -1.52
CA ARG A 155 20.25 -12.56 -1.15
C ARG A 155 20.46 -12.43 0.35
N SER A 156 19.46 -12.81 1.14
CA SER A 156 19.45 -12.68 2.59
C SER A 156 19.57 -14.04 3.29
N ASP A 157 19.80 -15.13 2.55
CA ASP A 157 19.80 -16.50 3.05
C ASP A 157 18.55 -16.86 3.86
N LEU A 158 17.38 -16.39 3.39
CA LEU A 158 16.08 -16.68 3.97
C LEU A 158 15.29 -17.62 3.05
N ASP A 159 14.52 -18.54 3.64
CA ASP A 159 13.63 -19.41 2.88
C ASP A 159 12.54 -18.63 2.14
N ALA A 160 12.01 -17.57 2.77
CA ALA A 160 11.01 -16.69 2.18
C ALA A 160 10.99 -15.31 2.86
N VAL A 161 10.48 -14.32 2.14
CA VAL A 161 10.10 -13.01 2.69
C VAL A 161 8.62 -12.78 2.40
N ASP A 162 7.84 -12.51 3.45
CA ASP A 162 6.41 -12.20 3.28
C ASP A 162 6.22 -10.87 2.52
N LYS A 163 5.69 -10.95 1.30
CA LYS A 163 5.46 -9.77 0.44
C LYS A 163 4.48 -8.75 1.03
N ARG A 164 3.63 -9.14 1.99
CA ARG A 164 2.70 -8.21 2.68
C ARG A 164 3.45 -7.11 3.44
N ARG A 165 4.73 -7.34 3.81
CA ARG A 165 5.62 -6.31 4.39
C ARG A 165 5.73 -5.06 3.52
N PHE A 166 5.62 -5.21 2.20
CA PHE A 166 5.77 -4.11 1.24
C PHE A 166 4.46 -3.40 0.92
N ARG A 167 3.31 -3.95 1.36
CA ARG A 167 1.98 -3.33 1.29
C ARG A 167 1.61 -2.83 -0.11
N MET A 168 1.95 -3.63 -1.11
CA MET A 168 1.81 -3.30 -2.53
C MET A 168 0.39 -3.55 -3.02
N THR A 169 -0.11 -2.64 -3.85
CA THR A 169 -1.44 -2.77 -4.46
C THR A 169 -1.49 -3.99 -5.37
N ILE A 170 -0.48 -4.15 -6.24
CA ILE A 170 -0.37 -5.22 -7.23
C ILE A 170 0.94 -5.97 -7.03
N GLY A 171 0.85 -7.28 -6.81
CA GLY A 171 1.96 -8.22 -6.97
C GLY A 171 1.83 -8.94 -8.31
N PHE A 172 2.94 -9.17 -9.00
CA PHE A 172 2.94 -9.84 -10.30
C PHE A 172 4.06 -10.88 -10.44
N SER A 173 3.82 -11.92 -11.23
CA SER A 173 4.82 -12.91 -11.63
C SER A 173 5.34 -12.64 -13.04
N GLY A 174 6.37 -13.40 -13.42
CA GLY A 174 7.08 -13.20 -14.68
C GLY A 174 8.17 -12.12 -14.57
N GLY A 175 8.99 -12.03 -15.60
CA GLY A 175 10.14 -11.14 -15.63
C GLY A 175 11.32 -11.59 -14.77
N ALA A 176 12.43 -10.87 -14.88
CA ALA A 176 13.59 -11.03 -14.01
C ALA A 176 13.37 -10.30 -12.67
N PRO A 177 14.10 -10.64 -11.60
CA PRO A 177 14.10 -9.85 -10.38
C PRO A 177 14.35 -8.37 -10.69
N HIS A 178 13.48 -7.51 -10.13
CA HIS A 178 13.52 -6.05 -10.26
C HIS A 178 13.25 -5.53 -11.67
N ALA A 179 12.62 -6.32 -12.55
CA ALA A 179 12.22 -5.88 -13.87
C ALA A 179 11.39 -4.59 -13.83
N GLU A 180 10.57 -4.41 -12.77
CA GLU A 180 9.75 -3.22 -12.56
C GLU A 180 10.53 -1.90 -12.50
N ASP A 181 11.81 -1.93 -12.08
CA ASP A 181 12.63 -0.73 -12.03
C ASP A 181 12.76 -0.06 -13.42
N GLY A 182 12.78 -0.87 -14.49
CA GLY A 182 12.91 -0.39 -15.87
C GLY A 182 11.61 0.11 -16.49
N TRP A 183 10.53 0.23 -15.71
CA TRP A 183 9.21 0.58 -16.23
C TRP A 183 8.88 2.06 -16.09
N GLU A 184 9.71 2.85 -15.40
CA GLU A 184 9.50 4.29 -15.23
C GLU A 184 9.24 5.01 -16.56
N GLY A 185 8.17 5.81 -16.59
CA GLY A 185 7.71 6.52 -17.78
C GLY A 185 6.88 5.66 -18.77
N ARG A 186 6.73 4.35 -18.53
CA ARG A 186 5.97 3.45 -19.41
C ARG A 186 4.55 3.25 -18.91
N THR A 187 3.67 2.89 -19.83
CA THR A 187 2.29 2.49 -19.53
C THR A 187 2.21 0.96 -19.42
N VAL A 188 1.53 0.47 -18.39
CA VAL A 188 1.19 -0.93 -18.15
C VAL A 188 -0.32 -1.07 -18.30
N ARG A 189 -0.77 -1.95 -19.20
CA ARG A 189 -2.17 -2.37 -19.29
C ARG A 189 -2.37 -3.60 -18.42
N VAL A 190 -3.47 -3.63 -17.68
CA VAL A 190 -3.84 -4.75 -16.82
C VAL A 190 -5.36 -4.77 -16.65
N GLY A 191 -6.00 -5.89 -16.97
CA GLY A 191 -7.46 -6.00 -16.96
C GLY A 191 -8.12 -4.89 -17.79
N GLY A 192 -9.06 -4.17 -17.19
CA GLY A 192 -9.71 -3.00 -17.79
C GLY A 192 -8.99 -1.67 -17.57
N ALA A 193 -7.82 -1.65 -16.93
CA ALA A 193 -7.13 -0.43 -16.51
C ALA A 193 -5.81 -0.19 -17.27
N GLU A 194 -5.41 1.09 -17.34
CA GLU A 194 -4.09 1.51 -17.79
C GLU A 194 -3.38 2.31 -16.69
N LEU A 195 -2.14 1.93 -16.40
CA LEU A 195 -1.30 2.52 -15.36
C LEU A 195 -0.07 3.17 -15.97
N ARG A 196 0.30 4.37 -15.54
CA ARG A 196 1.60 4.97 -15.89
C ARG A 196 2.56 4.78 -14.72
N VAL A 197 3.68 4.10 -14.94
CA VAL A 197 4.70 3.91 -13.91
C VAL A 197 5.54 5.17 -13.78
N GLU A 198 5.74 5.63 -12.55
CA GLU A 198 6.28 6.95 -12.22
C GLU A 198 7.58 6.89 -11.41
N GLY A 199 8.12 5.69 -11.23
CA GLY A 199 9.42 5.46 -10.61
C GLY A 199 9.36 4.68 -9.28
N PRO A 200 10.49 4.59 -8.57
CA PRO A 200 10.66 3.64 -7.48
C PRO A 200 9.97 4.05 -6.17
N VAL A 201 9.47 3.05 -5.43
CA VAL A 201 8.95 3.23 -4.07
C VAL A 201 10.11 3.28 -3.09
N LYS A 202 10.28 4.44 -2.42
CA LYS A 202 11.19 4.59 -1.28
C LYS A 202 10.61 3.90 -0.05
N ARG A 203 11.34 2.95 0.51
CA ARG A 203 10.90 2.17 1.68
C ARG A 203 11.24 2.87 2.99
N CYS A 204 10.30 2.84 3.92
CA CYS A 204 10.45 3.32 5.30
C CYS A 204 10.41 2.14 6.29
N GLY A 205 10.58 2.41 7.59
CA GLY A 205 10.66 1.36 8.62
C GLY A 205 9.43 0.45 8.74
N ALA A 206 8.31 0.77 8.09
CA ALA A 206 7.10 -0.04 8.06
C ALA A 206 7.38 -1.47 7.54
N VAL A 207 8.30 -1.61 6.57
CA VAL A 207 8.64 -2.92 5.98
C VAL A 207 9.37 -3.85 6.95
N ASN A 208 9.89 -3.34 8.07
CA ASN A 208 10.54 -4.16 9.11
C ASN A 208 9.54 -4.76 10.10
N ARG A 209 8.27 -4.34 10.04
CA ARG A 209 7.19 -4.86 10.88
C ARG A 209 6.65 -6.14 10.26
N ASP A 210 6.38 -7.13 11.10
CA ASP A 210 5.69 -8.34 10.67
C ASP A 210 4.27 -7.99 10.21
N PRO A 211 3.83 -8.48 9.03
CA PRO A 211 2.50 -8.18 8.53
C PRO A 211 1.40 -8.93 9.30
N VAL A 212 1.73 -9.92 10.13
CA VAL A 212 0.77 -10.64 10.99
C VAL A 212 0.60 -9.91 12.30
N ASP A 213 1.68 -9.71 13.06
CA ASP A 213 1.60 -9.22 14.44
C ASP A 213 2.22 -7.84 14.69
N GLY A 214 2.84 -7.25 13.67
CA GLY A 214 3.53 -5.97 13.79
C GLY A 214 4.82 -6.04 14.61
N SER A 215 5.22 -7.23 15.08
CA SER A 215 6.48 -7.43 15.78
C SER A 215 7.66 -7.07 14.87
N GLY A 216 8.79 -6.74 15.49
CA GLY A 216 10.04 -6.60 14.75
C GLY A 216 10.59 -8.00 14.42
N GLY A 217 11.21 -8.17 13.24
CA GLY A 217 11.90 -9.42 12.93
C GLY A 217 12.85 -9.27 11.76
N VAL A 218 12.30 -9.26 10.55
CA VAL A 218 13.08 -9.09 9.33
C VAL A 218 13.52 -7.64 9.20
N ARG A 219 14.82 -7.37 9.21
CA ARG A 219 15.38 -6.03 8.91
C ARG A 219 15.35 -5.77 7.41
N ALA A 220 14.16 -5.83 6.79
CA ALA A 220 13.97 -5.77 5.34
C ALA A 220 14.66 -4.55 4.71
N LEU A 221 14.65 -3.38 5.37
CA LEU A 221 15.42 -2.22 4.88
C LEU A 221 16.92 -2.50 4.78
N SER A 222 17.51 -3.11 5.80
CA SER A 222 18.94 -3.44 5.82
C SER A 222 19.27 -4.51 4.81
N LEU A 223 18.40 -5.52 4.64
CA LEU A 223 18.57 -6.58 3.66
C LEU A 223 18.54 -6.03 2.23
N ILE A 224 17.53 -5.23 1.89
CA ILE A 224 17.44 -4.57 0.57
C ILE A 224 18.66 -3.66 0.34
N LYS A 225 19.02 -2.84 1.33
CA LYS A 225 20.20 -1.97 1.26
C LYS A 225 21.49 -2.77 1.05
N GLY A 226 21.60 -3.96 1.64
CA GLY A 226 22.80 -4.79 1.61
C GLY A 226 23.22 -5.17 0.19
N TYR A 227 22.26 -5.51 -0.69
CA TYR A 227 22.58 -5.91 -2.06
C TYR A 227 22.19 -4.88 -3.14
N ARG A 228 21.25 -3.96 -2.86
CA ARG A 228 20.83 -2.90 -3.80
C ARG A 228 21.43 -1.53 -3.51
N GLY A 229 21.98 -1.31 -2.32
CA GLY A 229 22.47 -0.01 -1.90
C GLY A 229 21.35 1.03 -1.70
N LEU A 230 21.70 2.29 -1.93
CA LEU A 230 20.76 3.42 -1.85
C LEU A 230 20.58 4.02 -3.24
N GLY A 231 19.33 4.19 -3.68
CA GLY A 231 18.99 4.84 -4.93
C GLY A 231 18.31 6.19 -4.71
N GLN A 232 18.07 6.91 -5.81
CA GLN A 232 17.36 8.18 -5.82
C GLN A 232 15.88 7.95 -6.10
N SER A 233 15.00 8.67 -5.38
CA SER A 233 13.58 8.80 -5.75
C SER A 233 13.14 10.26 -5.62
N THR A 234 11.88 10.53 -5.95
CA THR A 234 11.23 11.85 -5.75
C THR A 234 11.24 12.28 -4.29
N LEU A 235 11.27 11.34 -3.33
CA LEU A 235 11.38 11.59 -1.89
C LEU A 235 12.83 11.59 -1.39
N GLY A 236 13.80 11.78 -2.29
CA GLY A 236 15.23 11.80 -1.98
C GLY A 236 15.86 10.41 -1.87
N ARG A 237 17.17 10.39 -1.57
CA ARG A 237 17.96 9.15 -1.52
C ARG A 237 17.47 8.18 -0.43
N GLY A 238 17.39 6.88 -0.75
CA GLY A 238 16.93 5.86 0.19
C GLY A 238 16.97 4.43 -0.34
N VAL A 239 16.43 3.50 0.44
CA VAL A 239 16.22 2.11 0.04
C VAL A 239 15.01 2.05 -0.89
N LEU A 240 15.18 1.47 -2.07
CA LEU A 240 14.15 1.39 -3.11
C LEU A 240 13.74 -0.05 -3.35
N PHE A 241 12.44 -0.30 -3.53
CA PHE A 241 11.93 -1.63 -3.85
C PHE A 241 10.52 -1.52 -4.42
N GLY A 242 10.23 -2.05 -5.60
CA GLY A 242 8.94 -1.85 -6.28
C GLY A 242 8.75 -0.42 -6.83
N VAL A 243 7.65 -0.19 -7.55
CA VAL A 243 7.38 1.08 -8.26
C VAL A 243 5.99 1.65 -7.97
N TYR A 244 5.88 2.97 -8.06
CA TYR A 244 4.63 3.72 -8.04
C TYR A 244 4.04 3.82 -9.45
N ALA A 245 2.71 3.86 -9.53
CA ALA A 245 2.00 4.16 -10.77
C ALA A 245 0.76 5.02 -10.52
N ASP A 246 0.45 5.85 -11.52
CA ASP A 246 -0.80 6.59 -11.63
C ASP A 246 -1.80 5.83 -12.49
N VAL A 247 -3.09 5.99 -12.19
CA VAL A 247 -4.17 5.41 -12.99
C VAL A 247 -4.51 6.36 -14.13
N VAL A 248 -4.17 5.98 -15.35
CA VAL A 248 -4.48 6.73 -16.58
C VAL A 248 -5.94 6.48 -16.97
N THR A 249 -6.29 5.20 -17.05
CA THR A 249 -7.62 4.71 -17.39
C THR A 249 -8.13 3.84 -16.24
N PRO A 250 -9.18 4.28 -15.52
CA PRO A 250 -9.86 3.48 -14.50
C PRO A 250 -10.43 2.17 -15.06
N GLY A 251 -10.57 1.18 -14.20
CA GLY A 251 -11.25 -0.06 -14.53
C GLY A 251 -10.96 -1.20 -13.56
N ARG A 252 -11.74 -2.28 -13.73
CA ARG A 252 -11.60 -3.51 -12.94
C ARG A 252 -10.35 -4.28 -13.31
N ILE A 253 -9.65 -4.77 -12.30
CA ILE A 253 -8.54 -5.73 -12.43
C ILE A 253 -8.75 -6.93 -11.49
N ALA A 254 -8.24 -8.08 -11.87
CA ALA A 254 -8.33 -9.32 -11.12
C ALA A 254 -6.99 -10.06 -11.05
N VAL A 255 -6.86 -10.93 -10.04
CA VAL A 255 -5.77 -11.91 -9.98
C VAL A 255 -5.85 -12.82 -11.21
N GLY A 256 -4.71 -13.02 -11.87
CA GLY A 256 -4.60 -13.74 -13.14
C GLY A 256 -4.60 -12.85 -14.38
N ASP A 257 -4.96 -11.57 -14.26
CA ASP A 257 -4.86 -10.64 -15.39
C ASP A 257 -3.42 -10.52 -15.88
N THR A 258 -3.25 -10.42 -17.20
CA THR A 258 -1.93 -10.22 -17.82
C THR A 258 -1.52 -8.75 -17.70
N LEU A 259 -0.25 -8.50 -17.40
CA LEU A 259 0.34 -7.16 -17.46
C LEU A 259 1.06 -6.99 -18.80
N GLU A 260 0.64 -6.01 -19.57
CA GLU A 260 1.25 -5.70 -20.86
C GLU A 260 1.93 -4.33 -20.80
N LEU A 261 3.24 -4.30 -20.95
CA LEU A 261 3.95 -3.04 -21.08
C LEU A 261 3.79 -2.50 -22.49
N ALA A 262 3.24 -1.30 -22.60
CA ALA A 262 3.25 -0.56 -23.84
C ALA A 262 4.69 -0.37 -24.33
N ALA A 263 4.89 -0.39 -25.66
CA ALA A 263 6.18 -0.07 -26.25
C ALA A 263 6.69 1.27 -25.70
N ALA A 264 8.00 1.37 -25.45
CA ALA A 264 8.59 2.64 -25.07
C ALA A 264 8.26 3.68 -26.15
N PRO A 265 7.88 4.92 -25.79
CA PRO A 265 7.71 5.96 -26.79
C PRO A 265 9.00 6.06 -27.60
N ALA A 266 8.89 6.12 -28.93
CA ALA A 266 10.03 6.32 -29.80
C ALA A 266 10.77 7.56 -29.31
N ALA A 267 12.08 7.43 -29.03
CA ALA A 267 12.89 8.57 -28.65
C ALA A 267 12.74 9.63 -29.73
N LEU A 268 12.22 10.81 -29.37
CA LEU A 268 12.24 11.97 -30.26
C LEU A 268 13.72 12.28 -30.50
N SER A 269 14.22 11.92 -31.68
CA SER A 269 15.51 12.34 -32.18
C SER A 269 15.49 13.86 -32.28
N HIS A 270 16.19 14.53 -31.36
CA HIS A 270 16.59 15.92 -31.47
C HIS A 270 17.87 16.03 -32.31
#